data_AF-A0A1Y3RXC3-F1
#
_entry.id   AF-A0A1Y3RXC3-F1
#
_cell.length_a   1.000
_cell.length_b   1.000
_cell.length_c   1.000
_cell.angle_alpha   90.00
_cell.angle_beta   90.00
_cell.angle_gamma   90.00
#
_symmetry.space_group_name_H-M   'P 1'
#
loop_
_entity.id
_entity.type
_entity.pdbx_description
1 polymer ?
#
loop_
_entity_poly.entity_id
_entity_poly.type
_entity_poly.pdbx_seq_one_letter_code
_entity_poly.pdbx_strand_id
1 'polypeptide(L)'
;MLGLTLALLLGGLVLRWFNGVRPIAAVVIIALLSWRLVLKPEEWLLEESRRYWLGLLAALLAVYAVTGLLWQANLTRRIGEEPSTTPGYSVLVGFNQDSGGAWNQEDSQLLFSLGDAPGATAQQAQEGALEAAKDRITSGKVALLPLLRDKLRAFLGSDHACVGYVGSVVRHTKLFALACNGFYYAAMVLAGGALVRLWRNRERFAVVLLPLYVLGLTCAQMLVEVAGRYHYSLIPVLLLLGQAALFLPAPAETKIFQKNRESS
;
A
#
# COMPACT_ATOMS: atom_id res chain seq x y z
N MET A 1 3.88 -17.93 -23.93
CA MET A 1 4.56 -16.61 -23.80
C MET A 1 3.60 -15.43 -23.98
N LEU A 2 2.81 -15.37 -25.05
CA LEU A 2 1.84 -14.29 -25.31
C LEU A 2 0.88 -13.98 -24.13
N GLY A 3 0.36 -15.00 -23.44
CA GLY A 3 -0.56 -14.80 -22.32
C GLY A 3 0.08 -14.14 -21.09
N LEU A 4 1.37 -14.37 -20.84
CA LEU A 4 2.09 -13.76 -19.72
C LEU A 4 2.38 -12.28 -20.02
N THR A 5 2.84 -11.98 -21.23
CA THR A 5 3.09 -10.61 -21.69
C THR A 5 1.80 -9.77 -21.65
N LEU A 6 0.68 -10.34 -22.09
CA LEU A 6 -0.63 -9.68 -22.03
C LEU A 6 -1.08 -9.43 -20.57
N ALA A 7 -0.93 -10.41 -19.68
CA ALA A 7 -1.26 -10.27 -18.27
C ALA A 7 -0.46 -9.13 -17.59
N LEU A 8 0.75 -8.85 -18.09
CA LEU A 8 1.63 -7.81 -17.55
C LEU A 8 1.37 -6.43 -18.13
N LEU A 9 1.04 -6.34 -19.42
CA LEU A 9 0.53 -5.10 -19.99
C LEU A 9 -0.74 -4.67 -19.26
N LEU A 10 -1.65 -5.62 -19.03
CA LEU A 10 -2.85 -5.41 -18.23
C LEU A 10 -2.50 -5.08 -16.77
N GLY A 11 -1.53 -5.78 -16.17
CA GLY A 11 -1.06 -5.52 -14.81
C GLY A 11 -0.48 -4.11 -14.64
N GLY A 12 0.36 -3.65 -15.57
CA GLY A 12 0.91 -2.30 -15.57
C GLY A 12 -0.17 -1.23 -15.76
N LEU A 13 -1.14 -1.47 -16.64
CA LEU A 13 -2.28 -0.58 -16.86
C LEU A 13 -3.17 -0.48 -15.59
N VAL A 14 -3.46 -1.62 -14.97
CA VAL A 14 -4.22 -1.71 -13.72
C VAL A 14 -3.47 -1.04 -12.58
N LEU A 15 -2.15 -1.23 -12.46
CA LEU A 15 -1.32 -0.54 -11.48
C LEU A 15 -1.33 0.96 -11.70
N ARG A 16 -1.25 1.45 -12.96
CA ARG A 16 -1.35 2.88 -13.24
C ARG A 16 -2.74 3.43 -12.89
N TRP A 17 -3.79 2.69 -13.21
CA TRP A 17 -5.16 3.07 -12.87
C TRP A 17 -5.32 3.19 -11.35
N PHE A 18 -4.86 2.19 -10.59
CA PHE A 18 -4.82 2.26 -9.14
C PHE A 18 -3.98 3.43 -8.64
N ASN A 19 -2.81 3.69 -9.24
CA ASN A 19 -1.96 4.82 -8.90
C ASN A 19 -2.62 6.18 -9.18
N GLY A 20 -3.51 6.25 -10.17
CA GLY A 20 -4.33 7.42 -10.47
C GLY A 20 -5.41 7.69 -9.41
N VAL A 21 -5.88 6.67 -8.71
CA VAL A 21 -6.84 6.79 -7.60
C VAL A 21 -6.12 7.06 -6.28
N ARG A 22 -5.07 6.30 -5.98
CA ARG A 22 -4.16 6.54 -4.84
C ARG A 22 -2.76 5.99 -5.18
N PRO A 23 -1.67 6.71 -4.83
CA PRO A 23 -0.31 6.30 -5.18
C PRO A 23 0.21 5.13 -4.33
N ILE A 24 -0.38 3.94 -4.48
CA ILE A 24 -0.06 2.70 -3.75
C ILE A 24 0.72 1.72 -4.64
N ALA A 25 0.77 1.96 -5.96
CA ALA A 25 1.38 1.04 -6.93
C ALA A 25 2.86 0.77 -6.63
N ALA A 26 3.60 1.76 -6.14
CA ALA A 26 5.02 1.58 -5.76
C ALA A 26 5.21 0.52 -4.68
N VAL A 27 4.31 0.45 -3.69
CA VAL A 27 4.38 -0.56 -2.61
C VAL A 27 4.19 -1.97 -3.18
N VAL A 28 3.28 -2.13 -4.14
CA VAL A 28 3.03 -3.42 -4.81
C VAL A 28 4.23 -3.84 -5.66
N ILE A 29 4.82 -2.90 -6.41
CA ILE A 29 6.02 -3.15 -7.22
C ILE A 29 7.18 -3.57 -6.33
N ILE A 30 7.43 -2.86 -5.22
CA ILE A 30 8.48 -3.20 -4.27
C ILE A 30 8.22 -4.59 -3.65
N ALA A 31 6.99 -4.90 -3.25
CA ALA A 31 6.65 -6.21 -2.70
C ALA A 31 6.93 -7.34 -3.71
N LEU A 32 6.62 -7.15 -5.00
CA LEU A 32 6.94 -8.11 -6.06
C LEU A 32 8.45 -8.28 -6.26
N LEU A 33 9.21 -7.18 -6.23
CA LEU A 33 10.66 -7.19 -6.32
C LEU A 33 11.29 -7.93 -5.13
N SER A 34 10.89 -7.59 -3.91
CA SER A 34 11.38 -8.22 -2.68
C SER A 34 11.08 -9.72 -2.65
N TRP A 35 9.87 -10.12 -3.07
CA TRP A 35 9.51 -11.53 -3.16
C TRP A 35 10.36 -12.31 -4.17
N ARG A 36 10.72 -11.70 -5.29
CA ARG A 36 11.55 -12.41 -6.27
C ARG A 36 13.02 -12.47 -5.84
N LEU A 37 13.57 -11.35 -5.38
CA LEU A 37 14.99 -11.19 -5.04
C LEU A 37 15.39 -11.94 -3.76
N VAL A 38 14.62 -11.78 -2.68
CA VAL A 38 15.00 -12.27 -1.35
C VAL A 38 14.62 -13.73 -1.18
N LEU A 39 13.49 -14.09 -1.76
CA LEU A 39 12.80 -15.31 -1.42
C LEU A 39 13.10 -16.39 -2.51
N LYS A 40 13.16 -16.10 -3.82
CA LYS A 40 13.54 -17.09 -4.87
C LYS A 40 14.90 -16.82 -5.53
N PRO A 41 16.04 -16.81 -4.79
CA PRO A 41 17.35 -16.52 -5.37
C PRO A 41 17.82 -17.62 -6.34
N GLU A 42 17.44 -18.87 -6.12
CA GLU A 42 17.90 -20.02 -6.92
C GLU A 42 17.43 -19.96 -8.38
N GLU A 43 16.20 -19.50 -8.62
CA GLU A 43 15.67 -19.31 -9.97
C GLU A 43 16.23 -18.07 -10.69
N TRP A 44 16.94 -17.20 -9.96
CA TRP A 44 17.67 -16.04 -10.50
C TRP A 44 19.03 -16.43 -11.09
N LEU A 45 19.60 -17.54 -10.64
CA LEU A 45 20.89 -18.07 -11.11
C LEU A 45 20.82 -18.64 -12.53
N LEU A 46 19.61 -18.94 -13.03
CA LEU A 46 19.38 -19.36 -14.41
C LEU A 46 19.35 -18.13 -15.33
N GLU A 47 20.34 -18.02 -16.23
CA GLU A 47 20.57 -16.84 -17.06
C GLU A 47 19.38 -16.49 -17.97
N GLU A 48 18.70 -17.50 -18.52
CA GLU A 48 17.48 -17.32 -19.32
C GLU A 48 16.33 -16.74 -18.47
N SER A 49 16.04 -17.34 -17.31
CA SER A 49 15.03 -16.87 -16.34
C SER A 49 15.28 -15.40 -15.95
N ARG A 50 16.55 -15.03 -15.74
CA ARG A 50 16.97 -13.66 -15.41
C ARG A 50 16.68 -12.68 -16.54
N ARG A 51 17.06 -13.00 -17.78
CA ARG A 51 16.81 -12.12 -18.95
C ARG A 51 15.32 -11.95 -19.22
N TYR A 52 14.54 -13.03 -19.12
CA TYR A 52 13.09 -12.95 -19.25
C TYR A 52 12.48 -12.06 -18.17
N TRP A 53 12.84 -12.24 -16.90
CA TRP A 53 12.32 -11.42 -15.80
C TRP A 53 12.76 -9.95 -15.86
N LEU A 54 13.98 -9.66 -16.28
CA LEU A 54 14.44 -8.28 -16.48
C LEU A 54 13.66 -7.61 -17.60
N GLY A 55 13.42 -8.30 -18.72
CA GLY A 55 12.55 -7.80 -19.79
C GLY A 55 11.11 -7.58 -19.31
N LEU A 56 10.64 -8.45 -18.42
CA LEU A 56 9.31 -8.42 -17.82
C LEU A 56 9.12 -7.23 -16.87
N LEU A 57 10.10 -6.99 -16.00
CA LEU A 57 10.15 -5.82 -15.13
C LEU A 57 10.31 -4.54 -15.93
N ALA A 58 11.20 -4.53 -16.94
CA ALA A 58 11.41 -3.40 -17.81
C ALA A 58 10.12 -3.03 -18.57
N ALA A 59 9.38 -4.01 -19.08
CA ALA A 59 8.09 -3.78 -19.72
C ALA A 59 7.06 -3.20 -18.75
N LEU A 60 6.96 -3.73 -17.52
CA LEU A 60 6.05 -3.20 -16.49
C LEU A 60 6.40 -1.76 -16.13
N LEU A 61 7.67 -1.45 -15.90
CA LEU A 61 8.16 -0.11 -15.58
C LEU A 61 7.97 0.86 -16.76
N ALA A 62 8.23 0.41 -17.98
CA ALA A 62 8.04 1.22 -19.19
C ALA A 62 6.56 1.55 -19.39
N VAL A 63 5.66 0.58 -19.27
CA VAL A 63 4.21 0.82 -19.35
C VAL A 63 3.77 1.77 -18.25
N TYR A 64 4.21 1.55 -17.01
CA TYR A 64 3.89 2.43 -15.88
C TYR A 64 4.38 3.87 -16.12
N ALA A 65 5.59 4.06 -16.65
CA ALA A 65 6.17 5.38 -16.93
C ALA A 65 5.46 6.08 -18.09
N VAL A 66 5.23 5.39 -19.21
CA VAL A 66 4.56 5.97 -20.39
C VAL A 66 3.12 6.36 -20.07
N THR A 67 2.37 5.45 -19.44
CA THR A 67 1.01 5.76 -18.96
C THR A 67 1.03 6.80 -17.84
N GLY A 68 2.15 6.90 -17.11
CA GLY A 68 2.54 8.00 -16.23
C GLY A 68 2.36 9.37 -16.86
N LEU A 69 3.14 9.60 -17.92
CA LEU A 69 3.20 10.84 -18.69
C LEU A 69 1.88 11.20 -19.35
N LEU A 70 1.20 10.22 -19.97
CA LEU A 70 -0.09 10.44 -20.62
C LEU A 70 -1.16 10.92 -19.63
N TRP A 71 -1.16 10.35 -18.43
CA TRP A 71 -2.10 10.72 -17.37
C TRP A 71 -1.82 12.10 -16.80
N GLN A 72 -0.54 12.45 -16.56
CA GLN A 72 -0.15 13.80 -16.15
C GLN A 72 -0.54 14.83 -17.20
N ALA A 73 -0.25 14.58 -18.47
CA ALA A 73 -0.66 15.48 -19.56
C ALA A 73 -2.19 15.65 -19.63
N ASN A 74 -2.98 14.61 -19.33
CA ASN A 74 -4.43 14.73 -19.26
C ASN A 74 -4.88 15.57 -18.06
N LEU A 75 -4.28 15.37 -16.89
CA LEU A 75 -4.55 16.14 -15.68
C LEU A 75 -4.22 17.62 -15.87
N THR A 76 -3.04 17.95 -16.40
CA THR A 76 -2.62 19.33 -16.68
C THR A 76 -3.60 20.03 -17.61
N ARG A 77 -4.10 19.35 -18.66
CA ARG A 77 -5.12 19.92 -19.56
C ARG A 77 -6.46 20.17 -18.88
N ARG A 78 -6.84 19.37 -17.88
CA ARG A 78 -8.14 19.49 -17.19
C ARG A 78 -8.10 20.47 -16.02
N ILE A 79 -7.00 20.49 -15.28
CA ILE A 79 -6.82 21.28 -14.06
C ILE A 79 -6.29 22.68 -14.42
N GLY A 80 -5.59 22.82 -15.55
CA GLY A 80 -4.95 24.06 -15.96
C GLY A 80 -3.57 24.27 -15.33
N GLU A 81 -3.13 23.35 -14.47
CA GLU A 81 -1.85 23.37 -13.77
C GLU A 81 -1.24 21.96 -13.71
N GLU A 82 0.09 21.87 -13.73
CA GLU A 82 0.79 20.60 -13.60
C GLU A 82 0.72 20.07 -12.15
N PRO A 83 0.25 18.83 -11.93
CA PRO A 83 0.24 18.24 -10.60
C PRO A 83 1.65 18.11 -10.04
N SER A 84 1.84 18.45 -8.77
CA SER A 84 3.13 18.24 -8.11
C SER A 84 3.50 16.76 -8.06
N THR A 85 4.79 16.48 -8.27
CA THR A 85 5.37 15.13 -8.16
C THR A 85 6.01 14.88 -6.79
N THR A 86 6.17 15.92 -5.98
CA THR A 86 6.84 15.89 -4.68
C THR A 86 5.82 15.70 -3.55
N PRO A 87 5.91 14.65 -2.71
CA PRO A 87 4.99 14.44 -1.59
C PRO A 87 5.39 15.25 -0.35
N GLY A 88 5.78 16.52 -0.50
CA GLY A 88 6.42 17.32 0.56
C GLY A 88 5.52 17.55 1.77
N TYR A 89 4.26 17.90 1.52
CA TYR A 89 3.24 18.08 2.57
C TYR A 89 3.02 16.81 3.38
N SER A 90 2.92 15.66 2.72
CA SER A 90 2.70 14.39 3.40
C SER A 90 3.89 14.03 4.31
N VAL A 91 5.12 14.33 3.89
CA VAL A 91 6.30 14.15 4.75
C VAL A 91 6.26 15.14 5.93
N LEU A 92 5.98 16.42 5.68
CA LEU A 92 5.88 17.44 6.73
C LEU A 92 4.92 17.02 7.85
N VAL A 93 3.68 16.68 7.49
CA VAL A 93 2.65 16.23 8.43
C VAL A 93 3.06 14.92 9.09
N GLY A 94 3.62 13.99 8.33
CA GLY A 94 4.07 12.69 8.82
C GLY A 94 5.11 12.76 9.93
N PHE A 95 5.88 13.85 10.01
CA PHE A 95 6.88 14.08 11.05
C PHE A 95 6.46 15.09 12.13
N ASN A 96 5.19 15.49 12.16
CA ASN A 96 4.64 16.32 13.22
C ASN A 96 4.39 15.49 14.50
N GLN A 97 5.10 15.84 15.58
CA GLN A 97 5.02 15.12 16.86
C GLN A 97 3.68 15.36 17.57
N ASP A 98 3.17 16.59 17.51
CA ASP A 98 1.97 17.00 18.25
C ASP A 98 0.71 16.39 17.67
N SER A 99 0.67 16.18 16.35
CA SER A 99 -0.42 15.47 15.68
C SER A 99 -0.24 13.95 15.62
N GLY A 100 0.87 13.42 16.13
CA GLY A 100 1.21 11.99 16.02
C GLY A 100 1.34 11.52 14.56
N GLY A 101 1.75 12.43 13.65
CA GLY A 101 1.89 12.16 12.22
C GLY A 101 0.57 12.17 11.43
N ALA A 102 -0.55 12.53 12.06
CA ALA A 102 -1.85 12.68 11.39
C ALA A 102 -2.08 14.12 10.90
N TRP A 103 -3.08 14.28 10.02
CA TRP A 103 -3.51 15.59 9.54
C TRP A 103 -3.72 16.59 10.68
N ASN A 104 -3.25 17.82 10.48
CA ASN A 104 -3.44 18.92 11.42
C ASN A 104 -3.62 20.25 10.66
N GLN A 105 -4.19 21.23 11.37
CA GLN A 105 -4.54 22.51 10.79
C GLN A 105 -3.32 23.39 10.52
N GLU A 106 -2.29 23.33 11.37
CA GLU A 106 -1.07 24.14 11.28
C GLU A 106 -0.30 23.86 9.98
N ASP A 107 0.02 22.58 9.72
CA ASP A 107 0.74 22.18 8.51
C ASP A 107 -0.10 22.43 7.25
N SER A 108 -1.44 22.32 7.36
CA SER A 108 -2.34 22.68 6.25
C SER A 108 -2.27 24.17 5.93
N GLN A 109 -2.28 25.03 6.95
CA GLN A 109 -2.16 26.48 6.77
C GLN A 109 -0.80 26.85 6.18
N LEU A 110 0.28 26.18 6.59
CA LEU A 110 1.59 26.37 5.98
C LEU A 110 1.57 26.04 4.48
N LEU A 111 1.00 24.89 4.09
CA LEU A 111 0.89 24.54 2.68
C LEU A 111 0.08 25.57 1.89
N PHE A 112 -1.06 26.03 2.42
CA PHE A 112 -1.86 27.08 1.77
C PHE A 112 -1.08 28.38 1.65
N SER A 113 -0.36 28.81 2.68
CA SER A 113 0.47 30.02 2.62
C SER A 113 1.57 29.96 1.57
N LEU A 114 2.13 28.76 1.32
CA LEU A 114 3.13 28.54 0.26
C LEU A 114 2.48 28.56 -1.14
N GLY A 115 1.25 28.07 -1.27
CA GLY A 115 0.49 28.08 -2.53
C GLY A 115 -0.13 29.43 -2.87
N ASP A 116 -0.47 30.24 -1.88
CA ASP A 116 -1.11 31.56 -2.06
C ASP A 116 -0.09 32.66 -2.47
N ALA A 117 1.21 32.34 -2.49
CA ALA A 117 2.23 33.29 -2.91
C ALA A 117 2.06 33.66 -4.40
N PRO A 118 2.26 34.94 -4.81
CA PRO A 118 2.01 35.38 -6.18
C PRO A 118 2.84 34.59 -7.20
N GLY A 119 2.15 33.87 -8.10
CA GLY A 119 2.78 33.05 -9.13
C GLY A 119 3.35 31.71 -8.64
N ALA A 120 3.06 31.32 -7.39
CA ALA A 120 3.44 30.01 -6.87
C ALA A 120 2.67 28.89 -7.58
N THR A 121 3.42 27.85 -7.93
CA THR A 121 2.88 26.61 -8.48
C THR A 121 2.68 25.57 -7.37
N ALA A 122 1.81 24.60 -7.61
CA ALA A 122 1.61 23.45 -6.76
C ALA A 122 2.93 22.70 -6.47
N GLN A 123 3.84 22.65 -7.46
CA GLN A 123 5.16 22.06 -7.28
C GLN A 123 6.02 22.85 -6.28
N GLN A 124 6.09 24.17 -6.41
CA GLN A 124 6.85 25.02 -5.49
C GLN A 124 6.29 24.98 -4.07
N ALA A 125 4.96 24.92 -3.91
CA ALA A 125 4.34 24.77 -2.60
C ALA A 125 4.73 23.44 -1.93
N GLN A 126 4.76 22.34 -2.68
CA GLN A 126 5.20 21.03 -2.17
C GLN A 126 6.70 20.98 -1.88
N GLU A 127 7.53 21.64 -2.69
CA GLU A 127 8.97 21.76 -2.42
C GLU A 127 9.22 22.57 -1.15
N GLY A 128 8.53 23.69 -0.96
CA GLY A 128 8.59 24.47 0.29
C GLY A 128 8.14 23.66 1.51
N ALA A 129 7.07 22.88 1.38
CA ALA A 129 6.63 21.97 2.44
C ALA A 129 7.67 20.88 2.74
N LEU A 130 8.38 20.39 1.72
CA LEU A 130 9.47 19.42 1.90
C LEU A 130 10.66 20.03 2.62
N GLU A 131 11.05 21.27 2.32
CA GLU A 131 12.09 21.97 3.07
C GLU A 131 11.71 22.16 4.54
N ALA A 132 10.47 22.60 4.81
CA ALA A 132 9.96 22.68 6.18
C ALA A 132 9.98 21.30 6.89
N ALA A 133 9.70 20.21 6.16
CA ALA A 133 9.79 18.87 6.70
C ALA A 133 11.24 18.50 7.05
N LYS A 134 12.21 18.84 6.19
CA LYS A 134 13.64 18.61 6.46
C LYS A 134 14.07 19.38 7.70
N ASP A 135 13.70 20.65 7.82
CA ASP A 135 14.00 21.46 8.99
C ASP A 135 13.43 20.83 10.27
N ARG A 136 12.17 20.38 10.23
CA ARG A 136 11.55 19.67 11.35
C ARG A 136 12.31 18.40 11.74
N ILE A 137 12.63 17.55 10.78
CA ILE A 137 13.33 16.27 11.01
C ILE A 137 14.74 16.50 11.56
N THR A 138 15.46 17.48 11.01
CA THR A 138 16.85 17.80 11.38
C THR A 138 16.97 18.65 12.64
N SER A 139 15.90 19.28 13.10
CA SER A 139 15.88 20.12 14.31
C SER A 139 16.24 19.38 15.60
N GLY A 140 16.26 18.05 15.60
CA GLY A 140 16.49 17.22 16.80
C GLY A 140 15.32 17.17 17.78
N LYS A 141 14.20 17.84 17.47
CA LYS A 141 13.00 17.91 18.35
C LYS A 141 12.05 16.72 18.17
N VAL A 142 12.17 15.97 17.08
CA VAL A 142 11.27 14.86 16.76
C VAL A 142 11.72 13.59 17.51
N ALA A 143 10.88 13.12 18.43
CA ALA A 143 11.10 11.87 19.11
C ALA A 143 10.60 10.71 18.22
N LEU A 144 11.49 10.20 17.36
CA LEU A 144 11.14 9.23 16.31
C LEU A 144 10.40 7.98 16.83
N LEU A 145 10.89 7.32 17.88
CA LEU A 145 10.25 6.10 18.38
C LEU A 145 8.82 6.34 18.92
N PRO A 146 8.59 7.34 19.80
CA PRO A 146 7.24 7.75 20.18
C PRO A 146 6.35 8.08 18.97
N LEU A 147 6.85 8.89 18.04
CA LEU A 147 6.10 9.27 16.85
C LEU A 147 5.70 8.04 16.03
N LEU A 148 6.61 7.12 15.75
CA LEU A 148 6.31 5.90 15.00
C LEU A 148 5.25 5.05 15.70
N ARG A 149 5.29 4.96 17.04
CA ARG A 149 4.26 4.25 17.82
C ARG A 149 2.90 4.91 17.67
N ASP A 150 2.83 6.24 17.74
CA ASP A 150 1.58 6.99 17.60
C ASP A 150 1.05 6.89 16.17
N LYS A 151 1.93 6.92 15.18
CA LYS A 151 1.58 6.69 13.78
C LYS A 151 1.01 5.30 13.55
N LEU A 152 1.62 4.25 14.13
CA LEU A 152 1.10 2.89 14.03
C LEU A 152 -0.30 2.77 14.63
N ARG A 153 -0.56 3.43 15.76
CA ARG A 153 -1.90 3.45 16.37
C ARG A 153 -2.90 4.22 15.52
N ALA A 154 -2.53 5.39 15.00
CA ALA A 154 -3.41 6.17 14.13
C ALA A 154 -3.70 5.46 12.80
N PHE A 155 -2.72 4.73 12.28
CA PHE A 155 -2.81 4.01 11.01
C PHE A 155 -3.59 2.69 11.13
N LEU A 156 -3.24 1.82 12.09
CA LEU A 156 -3.77 0.45 12.21
C LEU A 156 -4.66 0.22 13.44
N GLY A 157 -4.75 1.19 14.35
CA GLY A 157 -5.39 0.99 15.65
C GLY A 157 -6.92 1.06 15.63
N SER A 158 -7.55 1.38 14.49
CA SER A 158 -9.02 1.38 14.38
C SER A 158 -9.50 1.52 12.93
N ASP A 159 -10.67 0.99 12.60
CA ASP A 159 -11.29 0.99 11.27
C ASP A 159 -12.64 1.75 11.21
N HIS A 160 -12.86 2.70 12.12
CA HIS A 160 -14.11 3.47 12.17
C HIS A 160 -14.02 4.84 11.52
N ALA A 161 -12.94 5.12 10.78
CA ALA A 161 -12.74 6.42 10.12
C ALA A 161 -13.88 6.77 9.16
N CYS A 162 -14.43 5.77 8.45
CA CYS A 162 -15.60 5.95 7.57
C CYS A 162 -16.81 6.50 8.33
N VAL A 163 -17.06 6.03 9.56
CA VAL A 163 -18.17 6.47 10.41
C VAL A 163 -18.00 7.94 10.79
N GLY A 164 -16.76 8.39 11.03
CA GLY A 164 -16.46 9.79 11.28
C GLY A 164 -16.88 10.70 10.11
N TYR A 165 -16.58 10.30 8.88
CA TYR A 165 -16.94 11.08 7.68
C TYR A 165 -18.45 11.19 7.43
N VAL A 166 -19.22 10.16 7.78
CA VAL A 166 -20.69 10.14 7.59
C VAL A 166 -21.46 10.47 8.86
N GLY A 167 -20.77 10.92 9.92
CA GLY A 167 -21.37 11.13 11.24
C GLY A 167 -22.52 12.12 11.28
N SER A 168 -22.59 13.04 10.31
CA SER A 168 -23.70 13.99 10.16
C SER A 168 -25.00 13.36 9.66
N VAL A 169 -24.93 12.20 8.99
CA VAL A 169 -26.07 11.53 8.36
C VAL A 169 -26.49 10.28 9.15
N VAL A 170 -25.54 9.65 9.84
CA VAL A 170 -25.75 8.37 10.52
C VAL A 170 -26.05 8.57 12.00
N ARG A 171 -27.20 8.07 12.46
CA ARG A 171 -27.66 8.23 13.85
C ARG A 171 -26.84 7.43 14.87
N HIS A 172 -26.54 6.17 14.58
CA HIS A 172 -25.93 5.23 15.54
C HIS A 172 -24.42 5.10 15.36
N THR A 173 -23.69 6.21 15.34
CA THR A 173 -22.23 6.24 15.07
C THR A 173 -21.42 5.29 15.95
N LYS A 174 -21.72 5.21 17.25
CA LYS A 174 -21.03 4.27 18.18
C LYS A 174 -21.22 2.81 17.80
N LEU A 175 -22.43 2.42 17.38
CA LEU A 175 -22.72 1.04 16.98
C LEU A 175 -21.99 0.70 15.67
N PHE A 176 -22.00 1.60 14.69
CA PHE A 176 -21.28 1.38 13.44
C PHE A 176 -19.77 1.36 13.65
N ALA A 177 -19.23 2.22 14.51
CA ALA A 177 -17.82 2.20 14.88
C ALA A 177 -17.44 0.87 15.55
N LEU A 178 -18.28 0.35 16.44
CA LEU A 178 -18.10 -0.96 17.04
C LEU A 178 -18.14 -2.08 15.99
N ALA A 179 -19.07 -2.04 15.04
CA ALA A 179 -19.18 -3.03 13.97
C ALA A 179 -17.93 -3.02 13.06
N CYS A 180 -17.47 -1.84 12.62
CA CYS A 180 -16.27 -1.71 11.81
C CYS A 180 -15.02 -2.21 12.54
N ASN A 181 -14.79 -1.73 13.76
CA ASN A 181 -13.64 -2.18 14.57
C ASN A 181 -13.73 -3.68 14.88
N GLY A 182 -14.91 -4.20 15.21
CA GLY A 182 -15.11 -5.62 15.49
C GLY A 182 -14.80 -6.51 14.29
N PHE A 183 -15.28 -6.14 13.10
CA PHE A 183 -14.94 -6.82 11.86
C PHE A 183 -13.43 -6.76 11.57
N TYR A 184 -12.84 -5.57 11.68
CA TYR A 184 -11.42 -5.36 11.42
C TYR A 184 -10.52 -6.20 12.34
N TYR A 185 -10.78 -6.18 13.65
CA TYR A 185 -10.02 -6.97 14.60
C TYR A 185 -10.24 -8.48 14.42
N ALA A 186 -11.45 -8.93 14.07
CA ALA A 186 -11.69 -10.32 13.72
C ALA A 186 -10.86 -10.75 12.49
N ALA A 187 -10.80 -9.91 11.46
CA ALA A 187 -9.97 -10.15 10.27
C ALA A 187 -8.48 -10.21 10.62
N MET A 188 -7.99 -9.32 11.50
CA MET A 188 -6.60 -9.35 11.97
C MET A 188 -6.27 -10.64 12.73
N VAL A 189 -7.15 -11.09 13.62
CA VAL A 189 -6.96 -12.34 14.38
C VAL A 189 -6.91 -13.54 13.44
N LEU A 190 -7.84 -13.63 12.47
CA LEU A 190 -7.84 -14.69 11.46
C LEU A 190 -6.57 -14.67 10.60
N ALA A 191 -6.14 -13.50 10.14
CA ALA A 191 -4.90 -13.35 9.38
C ALA A 191 -3.67 -13.76 10.20
N GLY A 192 -3.62 -13.42 11.49
CA GLY A 192 -2.58 -13.87 12.41
C GLY A 192 -2.53 -15.38 12.57
N GLY A 193 -3.70 -16.03 12.75
CA GLY A 193 -3.80 -17.49 12.79
C GLY A 193 -3.32 -18.16 11.50
N ALA A 194 -3.66 -17.57 10.35
CA ALA A 194 -3.20 -18.04 9.04
C ALA A 194 -1.68 -17.95 8.90
N LEU A 195 -1.08 -16.85 9.34
CA LEU A 195 0.38 -16.66 9.32
C LEU A 195 1.11 -17.72 10.15
N VAL A 196 0.62 -18.01 11.37
CA VAL A 196 1.19 -19.06 12.23
C VAL A 196 1.11 -20.43 11.54
N ARG A 197 -0.01 -20.74 10.89
CA ARG A 197 -0.18 -22.00 10.16
C ARG A 197 0.72 -22.09 8.92
N LEU A 198 0.79 -21.03 8.13
CA LEU A 198 1.68 -20.95 6.95
C LEU A 198 3.14 -21.15 7.36
N TRP A 199 3.55 -20.55 8.48
CA TRP A 199 4.89 -20.70 9.02
C TRP A 199 5.19 -22.16 9.43
N ARG A 200 4.24 -22.83 10.10
CA ARG A 200 4.37 -24.24 10.52
C ARG A 200 4.43 -25.20 9.33
N ASN A 201 3.60 -24.99 8.32
CA ASN A 201 3.45 -25.90 7.20
C ASN A 201 4.48 -25.68 6.07
N ARG A 202 5.38 -24.67 6.20
CA ARG A 202 6.34 -24.28 5.14
C ARG A 202 5.64 -24.05 3.78
N GLU A 203 4.41 -23.53 3.84
CA GLU A 203 3.50 -23.41 2.69
C GLU A 203 3.96 -22.36 1.67
N ARG A 204 3.33 -22.42 0.49
CA ARG A 204 3.74 -21.80 -0.77
C ARG A 204 4.24 -20.36 -0.68
N PHE A 205 5.35 -20.17 -1.35
CA PHE A 205 6.05 -18.92 -1.59
C PHE A 205 5.21 -17.70 -1.97
N ALA A 206 4.17 -17.88 -2.78
CA ALA A 206 3.34 -16.77 -3.26
C ALA A 206 2.47 -16.14 -2.16
N VAL A 207 2.12 -16.88 -1.09
CA VAL A 207 1.30 -16.34 0.01
C VAL A 207 2.10 -15.33 0.85
N VAL A 208 3.44 -15.39 0.81
CA VAL A 208 4.34 -14.44 1.49
C VAL A 208 4.24 -13.03 0.92
N LEU A 209 3.73 -12.86 -0.31
CA LEU A 209 3.48 -11.53 -0.89
C LEU A 209 2.48 -10.71 -0.06
N LEU A 210 1.50 -11.36 0.55
CA LEU A 210 0.44 -10.70 1.32
C LEU A 210 0.98 -10.03 2.60
N PRO A 211 1.72 -10.71 3.50
CA PRO A 211 2.35 -10.05 4.65
C PRO A 211 3.45 -9.07 4.22
N LEU A 212 4.19 -9.31 3.13
CA LEU A 212 5.16 -8.35 2.61
C LEU A 212 4.49 -7.04 2.18
N TYR A 213 3.32 -7.10 1.54
CA TYR A 213 2.54 -5.92 1.20
C TYR A 213 2.08 -5.16 2.46
N VAL A 214 1.59 -5.87 3.49
CA VAL A 214 1.19 -5.27 4.77
C VAL A 214 2.38 -4.53 5.42
N LEU A 215 3.54 -5.16 5.48
CA LEU A 215 4.76 -4.57 6.03
C LEU A 215 5.23 -3.37 5.19
N GLY A 216 5.29 -3.53 3.86
CA GLY A 216 5.71 -2.47 2.95
C GLY A 216 4.81 -1.23 3.04
N LEU A 217 3.49 -1.41 3.09
CA LEU A 217 2.55 -0.30 3.25
C LEU A 217 2.73 0.36 4.63
N THR A 218 2.89 -0.43 5.68
CA THR A 218 3.10 0.09 7.04
C THR A 218 4.37 0.92 7.11
N CYS A 219 5.49 0.42 6.56
CA CYS A 219 6.75 1.14 6.50
C CYS A 219 6.64 2.43 5.67
N ALA A 220 5.97 2.39 4.51
CA ALA A 220 5.76 3.59 3.70
C ALA A 220 4.99 4.66 4.47
N GLN A 221 3.94 4.27 5.19
CA GLN A 221 3.12 5.16 6.01
C GLN A 221 3.88 5.71 7.22
N MET A 222 4.97 5.08 7.66
CA MET A 222 5.84 5.65 8.69
C MET A 222 6.64 6.85 8.21
N LEU A 223 6.80 7.04 6.89
CA LEU A 223 7.54 8.17 6.30
C LEU A 223 6.66 9.38 5.94
N VAL A 224 5.34 9.20 5.93
CA VAL A 224 4.37 10.23 5.47
C VAL A 224 3.19 10.36 6.43
N GLU A 225 2.27 11.28 6.16
CA GLU A 225 1.00 11.45 6.88
C GLU A 225 0.29 10.10 7.02
N VAL A 226 -0.21 9.83 8.24
CA VAL A 226 -1.05 8.67 8.52
C VAL A 226 -2.49 9.06 8.81
N ALA A 227 -3.41 8.19 8.40
CA ALA A 227 -4.81 8.25 8.78
C ALA A 227 -5.41 6.84 8.77
N GLY A 228 -6.41 6.58 9.62
CA GLY A 228 -7.10 5.28 9.66
C GLY A 228 -7.64 4.86 8.29
N ARG A 229 -8.12 5.80 7.47
CA ARG A 229 -8.60 5.52 6.10
C ARG A 229 -7.51 5.01 5.12
N TYR A 230 -6.24 5.04 5.49
CA TYR A 230 -5.14 4.61 4.62
C TYR A 230 -4.90 3.10 4.67
N HIS A 231 -5.34 2.39 5.72
CA HIS A 231 -5.17 0.94 5.81
C HIS A 231 -6.26 0.14 5.08
N TYR A 232 -7.25 0.79 4.45
CA TYR A 232 -8.36 0.07 3.79
C TYR A 232 -7.90 -0.91 2.71
N SER A 233 -6.77 -0.64 2.05
CA SER A 233 -6.18 -1.60 1.10
C SER A 233 -5.62 -2.86 1.76
N LEU A 234 -5.38 -2.85 3.07
CA LEU A 234 -5.00 -4.03 3.86
C LEU A 234 -6.20 -4.95 4.13
N ILE A 235 -7.43 -4.43 4.18
CA ILE A 235 -8.60 -5.24 4.56
C ILE A 235 -8.78 -6.45 3.63
N PRO A 236 -8.79 -6.32 2.29
CA PRO A 236 -8.86 -7.48 1.40
C PRO A 236 -7.69 -8.46 1.60
N VAL A 237 -6.50 -7.94 1.89
CA VAL A 237 -5.29 -8.75 2.12
C VAL A 237 -5.40 -9.56 3.42
N LEU A 238 -5.92 -8.95 4.48
CA LEU A 238 -6.21 -9.63 5.75
C LEU A 238 -7.25 -10.72 5.57
N LEU A 239 -8.29 -10.49 4.77
CA LEU A 239 -9.33 -11.50 4.49
C LEU A 239 -8.78 -12.67 3.67
N LEU A 240 -7.97 -12.39 2.63
CA LEU A 240 -7.30 -13.43 1.84
C LEU A 240 -6.35 -14.26 2.69
N LEU A 241 -5.60 -13.63 3.60
CA LEU A 241 -4.79 -14.35 4.58
C LEU A 241 -5.67 -15.18 5.52
N GLY A 242 -6.70 -14.57 6.10
CA GLY A 242 -7.61 -15.22 7.05
C GLY A 242 -8.32 -16.46 6.49
N GLN A 243 -8.55 -16.52 5.17
CA GLN A 243 -9.07 -17.72 4.51
C GLN A 243 -8.21 -18.96 4.81
N ALA A 244 -6.88 -18.84 4.79
CA ALA A 244 -5.98 -19.96 5.05
C ALA A 244 -6.05 -20.45 6.52
N ALA A 245 -6.56 -19.63 7.45
CA ALA A 245 -6.85 -20.08 8.82
C ALA A 245 -8.13 -20.93 8.87
N LEU A 246 -9.16 -20.55 8.10
CA LEU A 246 -10.49 -21.16 8.15
C LEU A 246 -10.60 -22.46 7.35
N PHE A 247 -9.93 -22.54 6.20
CA PHE A 247 -10.04 -23.72 5.33
C PHE A 247 -8.84 -24.66 5.55
N LEU A 248 -9.11 -25.94 5.80
CA LEU A 248 -8.09 -26.99 5.81
C LEU A 248 -7.44 -27.09 4.42
N PRO A 249 -6.16 -27.52 4.32
CA PRO A 249 -5.56 -27.77 3.02
C PRO A 249 -6.45 -28.79 2.32
N ALA A 250 -6.76 -28.57 1.04
CA ALA A 250 -7.47 -29.58 0.26
C ALA A 250 -6.70 -30.91 0.40
N PRO A 251 -7.36 -32.02 0.77
CA PRO A 251 -6.68 -33.29 0.94
C PRO A 251 -5.91 -33.62 -0.33
N ALA A 252 -4.67 -34.09 -0.17
CA ALA A 252 -3.72 -34.32 -1.26
C ALA A 252 -4.21 -35.32 -2.32
N GLU A 253 -5.27 -36.07 -2.03
CA GLU A 253 -5.90 -37.01 -2.95
C GLU A 253 -7.42 -36.86 -2.93
N THR A 254 -7.98 -36.16 -3.92
CA THR A 254 -9.35 -36.43 -4.31
C THR A 254 -9.38 -37.81 -4.96
N LYS A 255 -9.91 -38.81 -4.22
CA LYS A 255 -10.12 -40.22 -4.64
C LYS A 255 -10.77 -40.42 -6.02
N ILE A 256 -11.27 -39.35 -6.65
CA ILE A 256 -11.84 -39.34 -8.00
C ILE A 256 -10.80 -39.75 -9.06
N PHE A 257 -9.50 -39.50 -8.85
CA PHE A 257 -8.45 -39.84 -9.81
C PHE A 257 -7.81 -41.23 -9.65
N GLN A 258 -8.13 -41.99 -8.58
CA GLN A 258 -7.59 -43.35 -8.41
C GLN A 258 -8.34 -44.39 -9.26
N LYS A 259 -9.62 -44.18 -9.56
CA LYS A 259 -10.43 -45.16 -10.33
C LYS A 259 -9.92 -45.40 -11.77
N ASN A 260 -9.16 -44.46 -12.33
CA ASN A 260 -8.61 -44.58 -13.69
C ASN A 260 -7.18 -45.16 -13.73
N ARG A 261 -6.55 -45.44 -12.59
CA ARG A 261 -5.19 -46.04 -12.54
C ARG A 261 -5.17 -47.53 -12.20
N GLU A 262 -6.28 -48.09 -11.73
CA GLU A 262 -6.41 -49.52 -11.44
C GLU A 262 -7.08 -50.31 -12.58
N SER A 263 -7.39 -49.66 -13.71
CA SER A 263 -8.02 -50.29 -14.88
C SER A 263 -7.17 -50.19 -16.16
N SER A 264 -5.85 -50.14 -16.04
CA SER A 264 -4.91 -50.14 -17.18
C SER A 264 -3.87 -51.25 -17.02
#